data_AF-A0A5A9PLW4-F1
#
_entry.id   AF-A0A5A9PLW4-F1
#
_cell.length_a   1.000
_cell.length_b   1.000
_cell.length_c   1.000
_cell.angle_alpha   90.00
_cell.angle_beta   90.00
_cell.angle_gamma   90.00
#
_symmetry.space_group_name_H-M   'P 1'
#
loop_
_entity.id
_entity.type
_entity.pdbx_description
1 polymer ?
#
loop_
_entity_poly.entity_id
_entity_poly.type
_entity_poly.pdbx_seq_one_letter_code
_entity_poly.pdbx_strand_id
1 'polypeptide(L)'
;MSGRSRRSWFSVLLGLVVGFTLASRLILPRASELKKAGQKRRASGGAGGCGGGAMMMMMKKEHGGLLVPATEKPSASHSGSFLFVGVMTAQKYLNNRALAAYRTWAKSVPGKVEFFSSEGSDTSIPIPIVALQNVDDSYPPQKKSFMMLKYMHDHYLDQFEWFMRADDDVYIKSEKLESFLRSLNSSEAIFLGQTGMGARDELGKLALEPGENFCMGGPGVIMSREVLRRMVPHIRQCLQEMYTTHEDVEVGRCVRRFAGVQCVWSYEVNMTRDV
;
A
#
# COMPACT_ATOMS: atom_id res chain seq x y z
N MET A 1 -65.43 30.03 9.48
CA MET A 1 -65.04 29.88 10.91
C MET A 1 -64.04 28.76 11.03
N SER A 2 -62.76 29.11 11.23
CA SER A 2 -61.64 28.17 11.38
C SER A 2 -61.61 27.59 12.79
N GLY A 3 -61.38 26.28 12.90
CA GLY A 3 -61.16 25.66 14.20
C GLY A 3 -60.57 24.27 14.08
N ARG A 4 -59.31 24.15 13.65
CA ARG A 4 -58.50 22.94 13.89
C ARG A 4 -57.04 23.17 13.50
N SER A 5 -56.17 23.19 14.51
CA SER A 5 -54.82 22.57 14.52
C SER A 5 -53.89 23.27 15.54
N ARG A 6 -54.31 23.36 16.81
CA ARG A 6 -53.39 23.71 17.91
C ARG A 6 -52.91 22.50 18.70
N ARG A 7 -53.56 21.32 18.59
CA ARG A 7 -53.18 20.12 19.36
C ARG A 7 -51.94 19.39 18.85
N SER A 8 -51.58 19.52 17.58
CA SER A 8 -50.48 18.75 16.99
C SER A 8 -49.08 19.28 17.32
N TRP A 9 -48.94 20.56 17.65
CA TRP A 9 -47.63 21.16 17.93
C TRP A 9 -47.17 20.93 19.38
N PHE A 10 -48.12 20.83 20.32
CA PHE A 10 -47.80 20.56 21.72
C PHE A 10 -47.22 19.16 21.93
N SER A 11 -47.68 18.14 21.19
CA SER A 11 -47.13 16.78 21.30
C SER A 11 -45.71 16.69 20.76
N VAL A 12 -45.40 17.42 19.68
CA VAL A 12 -44.04 17.47 19.10
C VAL A 12 -43.07 18.19 20.03
N LEU A 13 -43.48 19.34 20.59
CA LEU A 13 -42.67 20.08 21.57
C LEU A 13 -42.43 19.26 22.85
N LEU A 14 -43.46 18.57 23.34
CA LEU A 14 -43.33 17.70 24.51
C LEU A 14 -42.36 16.54 24.24
N GLY A 15 -42.46 15.91 23.05
CA GLY A 15 -41.53 14.85 22.63
C GLY A 15 -40.08 15.31 22.53
N LEU A 16 -39.84 16.53 22.00
CA LEU A 16 -38.51 17.12 21.90
C LEU A 16 -37.89 17.41 23.28
N VAL A 17 -38.69 17.99 24.20
CA VAL A 17 -38.22 18.31 25.56
C VAL A 17 -37.95 17.02 26.35
N VAL A 18 -38.83 16.03 26.27
CA VAL A 18 -38.63 14.73 26.94
C VAL A 18 -37.42 14.00 26.36
N GLY A 19 -37.26 13.98 25.03
CA GLY A 19 -36.10 13.36 24.37
C GLY A 19 -34.77 14.03 24.75
N PHE A 20 -34.72 15.36 24.76
CA PHE A 20 -33.51 16.11 25.11
C PHE A 20 -33.14 15.98 26.59
N THR A 21 -34.15 15.95 27.48
CA THR A 21 -33.93 15.78 28.93
C THR A 21 -33.46 14.36 29.28
N LEU A 22 -34.02 13.31 28.66
CA LEU A 22 -33.53 11.94 28.82
C LEU A 22 -32.10 11.77 28.27
N ALA A 23 -31.80 12.30 27.08
CA ALA A 23 -30.46 12.24 26.51
C ALA A 23 -29.43 12.94 27.42
N SER A 24 -29.78 14.12 27.96
CA SER A 24 -28.89 14.90 28.82
C SER A 24 -28.68 14.26 30.19
N ARG A 25 -29.67 13.56 30.75
CA ARG A 25 -29.58 12.93 32.08
C ARG A 25 -28.98 11.52 32.05
N LEU A 26 -29.06 10.79 30.93
CA LEU A 26 -28.58 9.40 30.85
C LEU A 26 -27.27 9.24 30.08
N ILE A 27 -27.04 10.03 29.03
CA ILE A 27 -25.91 9.83 28.11
C ILE A 27 -24.68 10.61 28.58
N LEU A 28 -24.86 11.86 29.03
CA LEU A 28 -23.76 12.72 29.51
C LEU A 28 -23.03 12.15 30.74
N PRO A 29 -23.69 11.62 31.79
CA PRO A 29 -22.96 11.04 32.92
C PRO A 29 -22.22 9.74 32.57
N ARG A 30 -22.65 8.98 31.55
CA ARG A 30 -21.89 7.80 31.07
C ARG A 30 -20.66 8.19 30.26
N ALA A 31 -20.72 9.28 29.49
CA ALA A 31 -19.59 9.75 28.71
C ALA A 31 -18.46 10.33 29.59
N SER A 32 -18.78 10.96 30.72
CA SER A 32 -17.78 11.49 31.65
C SER A 32 -17.05 10.40 32.44
N GLU A 33 -17.74 9.31 32.80
CA GLU A 33 -17.15 8.14 33.46
C GLU A 33 -16.19 7.38 32.52
N LEU A 34 -16.52 7.23 31.24
CA LEU A 34 -15.63 6.62 30.24
C LEU A 34 -14.35 7.44 30.02
N LYS A 35 -14.46 8.78 30.04
CA LYS A 35 -13.29 9.67 29.90
C LYS A 35 -12.37 9.59 31.12
N LYS A 36 -12.93 9.50 32.34
CA LYS A 36 -12.14 9.30 33.58
C LYS A 36 -11.45 7.93 33.61
N ALA A 37 -12.11 6.87 33.15
CA ALA A 37 -11.51 5.53 33.04
C ALA A 37 -10.34 5.48 32.05
N GLY A 38 -10.45 6.18 30.91
CA GLY A 38 -9.36 6.31 29.92
C GLY A 38 -8.16 7.09 30.44
N GLN A 39 -8.39 8.11 31.26
CA GLN A 39 -7.32 8.96 31.81
C GLN A 39 -6.57 8.29 32.97
N LYS A 40 -7.24 7.44 33.77
CA LYS A 40 -6.62 6.65 34.85
C LYS A 40 -5.71 5.53 34.32
N ARG A 41 -6.01 4.95 33.15
CA ARG A 41 -5.15 3.97 32.47
C ARG A 41 -3.86 4.57 31.91
N ARG A 42 -3.85 5.87 31.59
CA ARG A 42 -2.69 6.56 31.01
C ARG A 42 -1.66 7.05 32.04
N ALA A 43 -2.00 7.01 33.34
CA ALA A 43 -1.18 7.54 34.43
C ALA A 43 -0.44 6.48 35.29
N SER A 44 -0.50 5.18 34.93
CA SER A 44 0.13 4.10 35.72
C SER A 44 1.25 3.32 35.01
N GLY A 45 1.73 3.80 33.86
CA GLY A 45 2.71 3.08 33.03
C GLY A 45 4.13 3.64 33.01
N GLY A 46 4.61 4.29 34.08
CA GLY A 46 5.95 4.89 34.10
C GLY A 46 6.63 4.83 35.47
N ALA A 47 7.44 3.79 35.71
CA ALA A 47 8.53 3.78 36.68
C ALA A 47 9.38 2.51 36.49
N GLY A 48 10.70 2.68 36.34
CA GLY A 48 11.65 1.57 36.32
C GLY A 48 13.01 1.99 35.75
N GLY A 49 13.80 2.71 36.54
CA GLY A 49 15.18 3.07 36.21
C GLY A 49 16.22 2.32 37.03
N CYS A 50 17.47 2.49 36.56
CA CYS A 50 18.78 2.36 37.23
C CYS A 50 19.50 1.01 37.31
N GLY A 51 20.79 1.06 36.93
CA GLY A 51 21.83 0.11 37.36
C GLY A 51 23.01 0.03 36.37
N GLY A 52 24.07 0.82 36.60
CA GLY A 52 25.26 0.89 35.74
C GLY A 52 26.31 -0.20 35.98
N GLY A 53 27.43 -0.09 35.26
CA GLY A 53 28.67 -0.83 35.53
C GLY A 53 29.43 -1.24 34.28
N ALA A 54 30.51 -0.53 33.98
CA ALA A 54 31.55 -0.98 33.05
C ALA A 54 32.43 -2.03 33.73
N MET A 55 32.76 -3.12 33.04
CA MET A 55 34.03 -3.84 33.23
C MET A 55 34.32 -4.70 32.00
N MET A 56 35.50 -4.46 31.42
CA MET A 56 36.16 -5.29 30.42
C MET A 56 37.00 -6.35 31.14
N MET A 57 36.90 -7.63 30.75
CA MET A 57 37.93 -8.64 31.04
C MET A 57 37.83 -9.80 30.04
N MET A 58 39.01 -10.26 29.65
CA MET A 58 39.33 -11.29 28.67
C MET A 58 39.39 -12.71 29.28
N MET A 59 39.20 -13.69 28.39
CA MET A 59 39.86 -15.01 28.31
C MET A 59 39.47 -16.18 29.25
N LYS A 60 39.26 -17.34 28.59
CA LYS A 60 39.75 -18.72 28.86
C LYS A 60 38.61 -19.76 28.92
N LYS A 61 38.35 -20.55 27.86
CA LYS A 61 39.00 -21.79 27.35
C LYS A 61 38.63 -23.08 28.13
N GLU A 62 38.04 -24.01 27.37
CA GLU A 62 37.88 -25.49 27.51
C GLU A 62 36.81 -26.05 28.47
N HIS A 63 35.81 -26.77 27.93
CA HIS A 63 35.90 -28.23 27.70
C HIS A 63 34.72 -28.72 26.83
N GLY A 64 34.98 -29.80 26.09
CA GLY A 64 34.13 -30.29 25.01
C GLY A 64 32.80 -30.89 25.43
N GLY A 65 31.83 -30.72 24.53
CA GLY A 65 30.59 -31.47 24.47
C GLY A 65 30.24 -31.65 23.00
N LEU A 66 30.14 -32.91 22.58
CA LEU A 66 29.81 -33.35 21.23
C LEU A 66 28.38 -32.89 20.89
N LEU A 67 28.26 -31.84 20.06
CA LEU A 67 26.98 -31.38 19.53
C LEU A 67 26.88 -31.78 18.06
N VAL A 68 25.86 -32.58 17.78
CA VAL A 68 25.40 -33.04 16.48
C VAL A 68 25.27 -31.84 15.52
N PRO A 69 25.74 -31.89 14.26
CA PRO A 69 25.49 -30.82 13.33
C PRO A 69 24.00 -30.83 12.99
N ALA A 70 23.26 -29.87 13.55
CA ALA A 70 22.00 -29.46 12.97
C ALA A 70 22.32 -29.03 11.52
N THR A 71 21.73 -29.71 10.56
CA THR A 71 21.75 -29.31 9.15
C THR A 71 21.24 -27.88 9.08
N GLU A 72 22.16 -26.93 8.93
CA GLU A 72 21.84 -25.57 8.52
C GLU A 72 21.06 -25.70 7.21
N LYS A 73 19.79 -25.28 7.24
CA LYS A 73 19.07 -24.98 6.00
C LYS A 73 19.98 -24.03 5.21
N PRO A 74 20.24 -24.29 3.92
CA PRO A 74 21.01 -23.36 3.11
C PRO A 74 20.37 -21.98 3.26
N SER A 75 21.17 -20.99 3.65
CA SER A 75 20.76 -19.59 3.57
C SER A 75 20.26 -19.39 2.13
N ALA A 76 18.99 -18.98 2.01
CA ALA A 76 18.43 -18.68 0.71
C ALA A 76 19.36 -17.66 0.05
N SER A 77 20.09 -18.09 -0.96
CA SER A 77 20.82 -17.22 -1.88
C SER A 77 19.90 -16.03 -2.17
N HIS A 78 20.33 -14.81 -1.82
CA HIS A 78 19.63 -13.59 -2.20
C HIS A 78 19.61 -13.54 -3.74
N SER A 79 18.63 -14.21 -4.35
CA SER A 79 18.46 -14.18 -5.79
C SER A 79 18.17 -12.73 -6.14
N GLY A 80 18.87 -12.18 -7.13
CA GLY A 80 18.60 -10.85 -7.69
C GLY A 80 17.26 -10.80 -8.43
N SER A 81 16.28 -11.60 -8.01
CA SER A 81 15.04 -11.90 -8.69
C SER A 81 13.87 -11.91 -7.70
N PHE A 82 13.95 -11.12 -6.62
CA PHE A 82 12.90 -11.03 -5.61
C PHE A 82 11.86 -9.94 -5.95
N LEU A 83 12.29 -8.70 -6.19
CA LEU A 83 11.41 -7.57 -6.48
C LEU A 83 11.77 -6.88 -7.81
N PHE A 84 10.79 -6.72 -8.70
CA PHE A 84 10.90 -5.87 -9.89
C PHE A 84 10.14 -4.57 -9.71
N VAL A 85 10.84 -3.44 -9.71
CA VAL A 85 10.26 -2.09 -9.61
C VAL A 85 10.23 -1.43 -10.99
N GLY A 86 9.04 -1.17 -11.49
CA GLY A 86 8.80 -0.28 -12.63
C GLY A 86 8.58 1.15 -12.13
N VAL A 87 9.53 2.04 -12.43
CA VAL A 87 9.42 3.47 -12.12
C VAL A 87 8.82 4.18 -13.32
N MET A 88 7.58 4.65 -13.20
CA MET A 88 6.91 5.42 -14.23
C MET A 88 7.44 6.86 -14.24
N THR A 89 7.86 7.33 -15.40
CA THR A 89 8.41 8.69 -15.59
C THR A 89 8.01 9.26 -16.96
N ALA A 90 8.54 10.43 -17.29
CA ALA A 90 8.35 11.11 -18.56
C ALA A 90 9.69 11.54 -19.14
N GLN A 91 9.76 11.77 -20.45
CA GLN A 91 10.99 12.17 -21.15
C GLN A 91 11.71 13.33 -20.45
N LYS A 92 10.95 14.34 -20.02
CA LYS A 92 11.47 15.54 -19.35
C LYS A 92 12.06 15.28 -17.95
N TYR A 93 11.80 14.12 -17.35
CA TYR A 93 12.24 13.76 -16.00
C TYR A 93 13.36 12.70 -15.96
N LEU A 94 13.74 12.14 -17.11
CA LEU A 94 14.78 11.11 -17.18
C LEU A 94 16.13 11.61 -16.66
N ASN A 95 16.54 12.83 -17.04
CA ASN A 95 17.82 13.43 -16.66
C ASN A 95 17.85 14.06 -15.26
N ASN A 96 16.73 14.06 -14.52
CA ASN A 96 16.67 14.60 -13.16
C ASN A 96 16.12 13.58 -12.15
N ARG A 97 14.81 13.38 -12.08
CA ARG A 97 14.13 12.55 -11.08
C ARG A 97 14.49 11.08 -11.22
N ALA A 98 14.37 10.53 -12.43
CA ALA A 98 14.71 9.13 -12.71
C ALA A 98 16.20 8.86 -12.44
N LEU A 99 17.09 9.75 -12.90
CA LEU A 99 18.52 9.66 -12.62
C LEU A 99 18.84 9.74 -11.11
N ALA A 100 18.13 10.59 -10.36
CA ALA A 100 18.30 10.70 -8.91
C ALA A 100 17.85 9.43 -8.19
N ALA A 101 16.68 8.87 -8.54
CA ALA A 101 16.21 7.59 -8.03
C ALA A 101 17.21 6.46 -8.35
N TYR A 102 17.71 6.39 -9.60
CA TYR A 102 18.69 5.40 -10.03
C TYR A 102 20.02 5.50 -9.25
N ARG A 103 20.50 6.72 -9.00
CA ARG A 103 21.75 6.95 -8.27
C ARG A 103 21.63 6.68 -6.76
N THR A 104 20.41 6.60 -6.23
CA THR A 104 20.11 6.45 -4.81
C THR A 104 19.45 5.11 -4.52
N TRP A 105 18.15 5.09 -4.20
CA TRP A 105 17.45 3.94 -3.63
C TRP A 105 17.32 2.76 -4.60
N ALA A 106 17.32 2.99 -5.92
CA ALA A 106 17.13 1.91 -6.89
C ALA A 106 18.24 0.85 -6.80
N LYS A 107 19.45 1.23 -6.39
CA LYS A 107 20.61 0.33 -6.25
C LYS A 107 20.51 -0.62 -5.07
N SER A 108 19.69 -0.31 -4.06
CA SER A 108 19.50 -1.17 -2.89
C SER A 108 18.31 -2.12 -3.03
N VAL A 109 17.56 -2.05 -4.12
CA VAL A 109 16.44 -2.97 -4.37
C VAL A 109 16.99 -4.40 -4.57
N PRO A 110 16.49 -5.41 -3.83
CA PRO A 110 16.87 -6.82 -3.99
C PRO A 110 16.24 -7.40 -5.26
N GLY A 111 16.67 -6.92 -6.42
CA GLY A 111 16.10 -7.33 -7.70
C GLY A 111 16.42 -6.35 -8.80
N LYS A 112 15.40 -5.93 -9.54
CA LYS A 112 15.55 -5.10 -10.74
C LYS A 112 14.76 -3.81 -10.62
N VAL A 113 15.29 -2.75 -11.21
CA VAL A 113 14.59 -1.47 -11.38
C VAL A 113 14.74 -1.05 -12.83
N GLU A 114 13.62 -0.73 -13.49
CA GLU A 114 13.60 -0.14 -14.84
C GLU A 114 12.70 1.12 -14.84
N PHE A 115 13.07 2.10 -15.66
CA PHE A 115 12.39 3.39 -15.77
C PHE A 115 11.57 3.42 -17.06
N PHE A 116 10.25 3.55 -16.92
CA PHE A 116 9.31 3.47 -18.02
C PHE A 116 8.91 4.87 -18.49
N SER A 117 9.19 5.15 -19.76
CA SER A 117 8.92 6.45 -20.40
C SER A 117 8.10 6.28 -21.68
N SER A 118 7.78 7.39 -22.34
CA SER A 118 7.07 7.42 -23.62
C SER A 118 7.92 6.91 -24.79
N GLU A 119 7.23 6.58 -25.87
CA GLU A 119 7.84 6.30 -27.16
C GLU A 119 8.68 7.49 -27.64
N GLY A 120 9.86 7.21 -28.21
CA GLY A 120 10.79 8.25 -28.66
C GLY A 120 11.59 8.92 -27.53
N SER A 121 11.48 8.43 -26.29
CA SER A 121 12.33 8.90 -25.21
C SER A 121 13.83 8.72 -25.48
N ASP A 122 14.64 9.63 -24.93
CA ASP A 122 16.10 9.59 -25.01
C ASP A 122 16.63 8.49 -24.09
N THR A 123 17.03 7.37 -24.70
CA THR A 123 17.61 6.22 -24.00
C THR A 123 19.14 6.28 -23.90
N SER A 124 19.79 7.39 -24.29
CA SER A 124 21.24 7.55 -24.16
C SER A 124 21.70 7.84 -22.72
N ILE A 125 20.76 8.23 -21.86
CA ILE A 125 20.96 8.48 -20.44
C ILE A 125 21.37 7.16 -19.78
N PRO A 126 22.43 7.12 -18.94
CA PRO A 126 23.00 5.87 -18.41
C PRO A 126 22.19 5.30 -17.23
N ILE A 127 20.89 5.07 -17.46
CA ILE A 127 19.95 4.40 -16.55
C ILE A 127 19.13 3.38 -17.37
N PRO A 128 18.55 2.32 -16.76
CA PRO A 128 17.81 1.31 -17.49
C PRO A 128 16.42 1.82 -17.91
N ILE A 129 16.33 2.41 -19.12
CA ILE A 129 15.11 3.01 -19.65
C ILE A 129 14.38 2.03 -20.56
N VAL A 130 13.06 1.93 -20.39
CA VAL A 130 12.13 1.27 -21.30
C VAL A 130 11.22 2.34 -21.91
N ALA A 131 11.44 2.64 -23.19
CA ALA A 131 10.54 3.49 -23.97
C ALA A 131 9.37 2.64 -24.47
N LEU A 132 8.17 2.85 -23.91
CA LEU A 132 7.00 2.04 -24.23
C LEU A 132 6.43 2.43 -25.60
N GLN A 133 6.29 1.46 -26.51
CA GLN A 133 5.73 1.69 -27.84
C GLN A 133 4.28 2.18 -27.77
N ASN A 134 3.93 3.13 -28.65
CA ASN A 134 2.60 3.75 -28.71
C ASN A 134 2.11 4.37 -27.38
N VAL A 135 3.00 4.77 -26.48
CA VAL A 135 2.66 5.42 -25.20
C VAL A 135 3.27 6.81 -25.17
N ASP A 136 2.50 7.81 -24.74
CA ASP A 136 2.93 9.20 -24.62
C ASP A 136 3.13 9.62 -23.14
N ASP A 137 3.48 10.91 -22.94
CA ASP A 137 3.64 11.52 -21.61
C ASP A 137 2.38 12.27 -21.14
N SER A 138 1.21 11.98 -21.73
CA SER A 138 -0.05 12.64 -21.38
C SER A 138 -0.48 12.34 -19.94
N TYR A 139 -1.05 13.35 -19.29
CA TYR A 139 -1.60 13.23 -17.94
C TYR A 139 -3.14 13.23 -17.98
N PRO A 140 -3.82 12.31 -17.27
CA PRO A 140 -3.26 11.27 -16.39
C PRO A 140 -2.65 10.06 -17.14
N PRO A 141 -1.64 9.38 -16.56
CA PRO A 141 -0.81 8.39 -17.28
C PRO A 141 -1.41 6.98 -17.31
N GLN A 142 -2.72 6.85 -17.55
CA GLN A 142 -3.44 5.56 -17.44
C GLN A 142 -2.86 4.49 -18.37
N LYS A 143 -2.73 4.83 -19.67
CA LYS A 143 -2.16 3.92 -20.68
C LYS A 143 -0.73 3.52 -20.31
N LYS A 144 0.08 4.46 -19.84
CA LYS A 144 1.48 4.20 -19.47
C LYS A 144 1.58 3.20 -18.33
N SER A 145 0.80 3.37 -17.28
CA SER A 145 0.81 2.43 -16.14
C SER A 145 0.42 1.02 -16.55
N PHE A 146 -0.69 0.85 -17.28
CA PHE A 146 -1.10 -0.47 -17.77
C PHE A 146 -0.06 -1.08 -18.72
N MET A 147 0.52 -0.31 -19.63
CA MET A 147 1.54 -0.82 -20.55
C MET A 147 2.86 -1.17 -19.84
N MET A 148 3.21 -0.45 -18.76
CA MET A 148 4.31 -0.82 -17.88
C MET A 148 4.04 -2.15 -17.17
N LEU A 149 2.87 -2.32 -16.55
CA LEU A 149 2.47 -3.58 -15.90
C LEU A 149 2.47 -4.75 -16.89
N LYS A 150 1.95 -4.51 -18.11
CA LYS A 150 1.99 -5.48 -19.21
C LYS A 150 3.42 -5.87 -19.56
N TYR A 151 4.32 -4.91 -19.74
CA TYR A 151 5.71 -5.19 -20.05
C TYR A 151 6.39 -6.01 -18.94
N MET A 152 6.20 -5.62 -17.67
CA MET A 152 6.78 -6.37 -16.55
C MET A 152 6.31 -7.82 -16.51
N HIS A 153 5.03 -8.06 -16.76
CA HIS A 153 4.47 -9.40 -16.89
C HIS A 153 5.05 -10.15 -18.10
N ASP A 154 4.92 -9.60 -19.29
CA ASP A 154 5.26 -10.32 -20.53
C ASP A 154 6.74 -10.72 -20.59
N HIS A 155 7.63 -9.95 -19.95
CA HIS A 155 9.06 -10.20 -19.97
C HIS A 155 9.61 -10.87 -18.70
N TYR A 156 8.98 -10.68 -17.54
CA TYR A 156 9.59 -11.00 -16.26
C TYR A 156 8.68 -11.70 -15.25
N LEU A 157 7.43 -12.05 -15.60
CA LEU A 157 6.46 -12.66 -14.67
C LEU A 157 7.06 -13.85 -13.89
N ASP A 158 7.67 -14.80 -14.60
CA ASP A 158 8.20 -16.03 -14.02
C ASP A 158 9.58 -15.86 -13.36
N GLN A 159 10.19 -14.68 -13.49
CA GLN A 159 11.51 -14.39 -12.94
C GLN A 159 11.42 -13.75 -11.55
N PHE A 160 10.38 -12.96 -11.28
CA PHE A 160 10.25 -12.21 -10.01
C PHE A 160 9.06 -12.68 -9.18
N GLU A 161 9.16 -12.49 -7.87
CA GLU A 161 8.08 -12.81 -6.92
C GLU A 161 7.12 -11.63 -6.73
N TRP A 162 7.67 -10.42 -6.72
CA TRP A 162 6.95 -9.18 -6.46
C TRP A 162 7.21 -8.16 -7.55
N PHE A 163 6.18 -7.37 -7.84
CA PHE A 163 6.21 -6.29 -8.81
C PHE A 163 5.73 -5.01 -8.16
N MET A 164 6.39 -3.89 -8.44
CA MET A 164 6.02 -2.60 -7.89
C MET A 164 5.91 -1.54 -8.99
N ARG A 165 4.78 -0.84 -9.03
CA ARG A 165 4.60 0.41 -9.77
C ARG A 165 4.96 1.57 -8.84
N ALA A 166 5.93 2.39 -9.23
CA ALA A 166 6.41 3.54 -8.48
C ALA A 166 6.40 4.80 -9.37
N ASP A 167 6.15 5.97 -8.80
CA ASP A 167 6.36 7.25 -9.49
C ASP A 167 7.83 7.71 -9.37
N ASP A 168 8.27 8.61 -10.24
CA ASP A 168 9.66 9.08 -10.28
C ASP A 168 10.09 10.00 -9.13
N ASP A 169 9.15 10.44 -8.30
CA ASP A 169 9.36 11.30 -7.13
C ASP A 169 9.20 10.58 -5.78
N VAL A 170 9.24 9.24 -5.78
CA VAL A 170 9.25 8.43 -4.56
C VAL A 170 10.66 8.13 -4.04
N TYR A 171 10.73 7.80 -2.74
CA TYR A 171 11.91 7.20 -2.12
C TYR A 171 11.54 5.88 -1.43
N ILE A 172 12.23 4.80 -1.78
CA ILE A 172 11.95 3.46 -1.24
C ILE A 172 13.03 3.05 -0.24
N LYS A 173 12.60 2.61 0.94
CA LYS A 173 13.49 1.98 1.94
C LYS A 173 13.55 0.47 1.66
N SER A 174 14.38 0.08 0.70
CA SER A 174 14.43 -1.28 0.14
C SER A 174 14.57 -2.38 1.18
N GLU A 175 15.38 -2.18 2.22
CA GLU A 175 15.61 -3.19 3.27
C GLU A 175 14.35 -3.43 4.10
N LYS A 176 13.59 -2.37 4.38
CA LYS A 176 12.31 -2.47 5.10
C LYS A 176 11.23 -3.12 4.24
N LEU A 177 11.20 -2.74 2.96
CA LEU A 177 10.25 -3.30 1.99
C LEU A 177 10.52 -4.79 1.79
N GLU A 178 11.78 -5.18 1.61
CA GLU A 178 12.18 -6.57 1.47
C GLU A 178 11.79 -7.40 2.69
N SER A 179 12.19 -6.95 3.89
CA SER A 179 11.85 -7.65 5.13
C SER A 179 10.33 -7.83 5.29
N PHE A 180 9.55 -6.84 4.86
CA PHE A 180 8.09 -6.93 4.86
C PHE A 180 7.57 -7.95 3.85
N LEU A 181 7.97 -7.87 2.59
CA LEU A 181 7.47 -8.76 1.52
C LEU A 181 7.90 -10.22 1.73
N ARG A 182 9.06 -10.47 2.34
CA ARG A 182 9.50 -11.82 2.71
C ARG A 182 8.62 -12.48 3.77
N SER A 183 7.79 -11.72 4.48
CA SER A 183 6.80 -12.25 5.42
C SER A 183 5.47 -12.65 4.77
N LEU A 184 5.33 -12.50 3.45
CA LEU A 184 4.09 -12.75 2.71
C LEU A 184 4.30 -13.82 1.63
N ASN A 185 3.23 -14.53 1.26
CA ASN A 185 3.25 -15.55 0.21
C ASN A 185 2.99 -14.94 -1.17
N SER A 186 4.03 -14.80 -1.99
CA SER A 186 3.95 -14.24 -3.35
C SER A 186 3.14 -15.10 -4.35
N SER A 187 2.81 -16.34 -3.99
CA SER A 187 1.93 -17.21 -4.79
C SER A 187 0.43 -16.94 -4.57
N GLU A 188 0.09 -16.19 -3.53
CA GLU A 188 -1.27 -15.70 -3.31
C GLU A 188 -1.48 -14.36 -4.01
N ALA A 189 -2.72 -14.07 -4.42
CA ALA A 189 -3.06 -12.79 -4.99
C ALA A 189 -3.05 -11.73 -3.88
N ILE A 190 -2.02 -10.87 -3.87
CA ILE A 190 -1.82 -9.85 -2.84
C ILE A 190 -1.57 -8.51 -3.53
N PHE A 191 -2.40 -7.51 -3.17
CA PHE A 191 -2.35 -6.16 -3.72
C PHE A 191 -2.16 -5.14 -2.61
N LEU A 192 -0.98 -4.51 -2.56
CA LEU A 192 -0.51 -3.70 -1.43
C LEU A 192 -0.23 -2.27 -1.87
N GLY A 193 -0.50 -1.34 -0.96
CA GLY A 193 -0.22 0.07 -1.15
C GLY A 193 -0.92 0.89 -0.09
N GLN A 194 -0.94 2.21 -0.27
CA GLN A 194 -1.73 3.07 0.58
C GLN A 194 -3.20 3.01 0.13
N THR A 195 -4.08 2.46 0.97
CA THR A 195 -5.50 2.31 0.64
C THR A 195 -6.20 3.67 0.49
N GLY A 196 -6.89 3.86 -0.63
CA GLY A 196 -7.75 5.01 -0.93
C GLY A 196 -9.22 4.60 -1.07
N MET A 197 -10.13 5.47 -0.61
CA MET A 197 -11.58 5.36 -0.83
C MET A 197 -12.15 6.54 -1.63
N GLY A 198 -11.26 7.36 -2.20
CA GLY A 198 -11.58 8.66 -2.78
C GLY A 198 -11.70 9.78 -1.76
N ALA A 199 -11.46 11.00 -2.22
CA ALA A 199 -11.69 12.19 -1.42
C ALA A 199 -13.20 12.45 -1.28
N ARG A 200 -13.62 13.16 -0.22
CA ARG A 200 -15.06 13.39 0.06
C ARG A 200 -15.77 14.14 -1.07
N ASP A 201 -15.03 14.98 -1.79
CA ASP A 201 -15.45 15.77 -2.96
C ASP A 201 -15.39 14.98 -4.29
N GLU A 202 -14.79 13.79 -4.27
CA GLU A 202 -14.75 12.83 -5.38
C GLU A 202 -15.64 11.61 -5.14
N LEU A 203 -16.36 11.59 -4.02
CA LEU A 203 -17.32 10.53 -3.71
C LEU A 203 -18.41 10.48 -4.81
N GLY A 204 -18.45 9.37 -5.55
CA GLY A 204 -19.32 9.18 -6.72
C GLY A 204 -18.70 9.53 -8.07
N LYS A 205 -17.54 10.21 -8.12
CA LYS A 205 -16.78 10.47 -9.36
C LYS A 205 -15.80 9.36 -9.72
N LEU A 206 -15.39 8.59 -8.71
CA LEU A 206 -14.44 7.48 -8.90
C LEU A 206 -15.10 6.19 -9.39
N ALA A 207 -16.44 6.16 -9.49
CA ALA A 207 -17.22 4.97 -9.81
C ALA A 207 -16.77 3.74 -8.98
N LEU A 208 -16.66 3.97 -7.66
CA LEU A 208 -16.41 2.94 -6.65
C LEU A 208 -17.74 2.58 -6.00
N GLU A 209 -18.01 1.28 -5.87
CA GLU A 209 -19.15 0.78 -5.10
C GLU A 209 -18.87 0.87 -3.58
N PRO A 210 -19.92 0.84 -2.72
CA PRO A 210 -19.74 0.78 -1.28
C PRO A 210 -18.84 -0.39 -0.85
N GLY A 211 -17.77 -0.10 -0.12
CA GLY A 211 -16.80 -1.09 0.33
C GLY A 211 -15.68 -1.40 -0.68
N GLU A 212 -15.67 -0.71 -1.83
CA GLU A 212 -14.53 -0.76 -2.75
C GLU A 212 -13.40 0.17 -2.32
N ASN A 213 -12.18 -0.26 -2.57
CA ASN A 213 -10.97 0.53 -2.35
C ASN A 213 -9.97 0.31 -3.50
N PHE A 214 -8.92 1.11 -3.51
CA PHE A 214 -7.79 0.98 -4.43
C PHE A 214 -6.49 1.34 -3.71
N CYS A 215 -5.35 0.97 -4.31
CA CYS A 215 -4.05 1.43 -3.82
C CYS A 215 -3.70 2.73 -4.53
N MET A 216 -3.53 3.82 -3.77
CA MET A 216 -3.14 5.11 -4.34
C MET A 216 -1.78 5.02 -5.03
N GLY A 217 -1.68 5.63 -6.21
CA GLY A 217 -0.50 5.51 -7.08
C GLY A 217 0.78 6.11 -6.46
N GLY A 218 0.68 7.35 -5.95
CA GLY A 218 1.82 8.16 -5.49
C GLY A 218 2.80 7.45 -4.55
N PRO A 219 2.34 6.87 -3.43
CA PRO A 219 3.21 6.12 -2.50
C PRO A 219 3.84 4.84 -3.09
N GLY A 220 3.39 4.42 -4.26
CA GLY A 220 3.74 3.16 -4.89
C GLY A 220 2.73 2.05 -4.61
N VAL A 221 2.61 1.15 -5.57
CA VAL A 221 1.66 0.04 -5.57
C VAL A 221 2.42 -1.25 -5.82
N ILE A 222 2.25 -2.24 -4.94
CA ILE A 222 2.95 -3.52 -4.99
C ILE A 222 1.95 -4.63 -5.28
N MET A 223 2.32 -5.54 -6.18
CA MET A 223 1.51 -6.65 -6.63
C MET A 223 2.35 -7.93 -6.51
N SER A 224 1.76 -8.99 -5.97
CA SER A 224 2.38 -10.31 -6.09
C SER A 224 2.40 -10.76 -7.55
N ARG A 225 3.29 -11.68 -7.89
CA ARG A 225 3.31 -12.35 -9.20
C ARG A 225 1.92 -12.87 -9.59
N GLU A 226 1.19 -13.41 -8.63
CA GLU A 226 -0.15 -13.95 -8.84
C GLU A 226 -1.17 -12.90 -9.30
N VAL A 227 -1.08 -11.65 -8.80
CA VAL A 227 -1.95 -10.55 -9.26
C VAL A 227 -1.69 -10.25 -10.74
N LEU A 228 -0.42 -10.08 -11.14
CA LEU A 228 -0.09 -9.80 -12.54
C LEU A 228 -0.52 -10.96 -13.44
N ARG A 229 -0.25 -12.21 -13.05
CA ARG A 229 -0.61 -13.42 -13.80
C ARG A 229 -2.10 -13.48 -14.12
N ARG A 230 -2.96 -13.09 -13.19
CA ARG A 230 -4.42 -13.09 -13.37
C ARG A 230 -4.92 -11.86 -14.13
N MET A 231 -4.39 -10.67 -13.82
CA MET A 231 -4.93 -9.41 -14.34
C MET A 231 -4.41 -9.06 -15.73
N VAL A 232 -3.10 -9.20 -16.01
CA VAL A 232 -2.47 -8.69 -17.23
C VAL A 232 -3.06 -9.25 -18.53
N PRO A 233 -3.46 -10.54 -18.63
CA PRO A 233 -4.14 -11.06 -19.82
C PRO A 233 -5.38 -10.26 -20.24
N HIS A 234 -5.97 -9.49 -19.31
CA HIS A 234 -7.17 -8.69 -19.52
C HIS A 234 -6.90 -7.18 -19.66
N ILE A 235 -5.65 -6.72 -19.71
CA ILE A 235 -5.32 -5.28 -19.78
C ILE A 235 -5.97 -4.57 -20.97
N ARG A 236 -6.09 -5.22 -22.13
CA ARG A 236 -6.77 -4.63 -23.28
C ARG A 236 -8.22 -4.28 -22.95
N GLN A 237 -8.90 -5.16 -22.22
CA GLN A 237 -10.27 -4.93 -21.78
C GLN A 237 -10.31 -3.79 -20.75
N CYS A 238 -9.40 -3.78 -19.77
CA CYS A 238 -9.33 -2.71 -18.78
C CYS A 238 -9.10 -1.33 -19.40
N LEU A 239 -8.24 -1.24 -20.42
CA LEU A 239 -7.99 0.01 -21.15
C LEU A 239 -9.20 0.50 -21.97
N GLN A 240 -10.06 -0.41 -22.43
CA GLN A 240 -11.26 -0.08 -23.21
C GLN A 240 -12.46 0.27 -22.31
N GLU A 241 -12.48 -0.23 -21.08
CA GLU A 241 -13.59 -0.13 -20.14
C GLU A 241 -13.22 0.75 -18.91
N MET A 242 -12.50 1.85 -19.12
CA MET A 242 -12.18 2.81 -18.06
C MET A 242 -13.37 3.72 -17.76
N TYR A 243 -13.63 4.00 -16.48
CA TYR A 243 -14.74 4.87 -16.05
C TYR A 243 -14.29 6.26 -15.59
N THR A 244 -13.02 6.38 -15.23
CA THR A 244 -12.42 7.59 -14.67
C THR A 244 -11.12 7.89 -15.38
N THR A 245 -10.56 9.07 -15.14
CA THR A 245 -9.20 9.43 -15.59
C THR A 245 -8.14 9.10 -14.52
N HIS A 246 -8.54 8.62 -13.33
CA HIS A 246 -7.61 8.31 -12.25
C HIS A 246 -6.95 6.95 -12.51
N GLU A 247 -5.65 6.96 -12.81
CA GLU A 247 -4.90 5.77 -13.18
C GLU A 247 -4.90 4.68 -12.09
N ASP A 248 -4.69 5.06 -10.84
CA ASP A 248 -4.65 4.13 -9.71
C ASP A 248 -6.01 3.50 -9.40
N VAL A 249 -7.10 4.25 -9.59
CA VAL A 249 -8.47 3.73 -9.52
C VAL A 249 -8.73 2.71 -10.63
N GLU A 250 -8.34 2.99 -11.87
CA GLU A 250 -8.53 2.05 -12.97
C GLU A 250 -7.67 0.78 -12.83
N VAL A 251 -6.42 0.92 -12.38
CA VAL A 251 -5.57 -0.25 -12.05
C VAL A 251 -6.22 -1.07 -10.94
N GLY A 252 -6.67 -0.43 -9.86
CA GLY A 252 -7.37 -1.10 -8.76
C GLY A 252 -8.64 -1.82 -9.22
N ARG A 253 -9.44 -1.20 -10.09
CA ARG A 253 -10.64 -1.82 -10.68
C ARG A 253 -10.28 -3.05 -11.53
N CYS A 254 -9.24 -2.97 -12.35
CA CYS A 254 -8.77 -4.09 -13.16
C CYS A 254 -8.29 -5.25 -12.27
N VAL A 255 -7.50 -4.98 -11.23
CA VAL A 255 -7.05 -5.98 -10.24
C VAL A 255 -8.24 -6.63 -9.55
N ARG A 256 -9.21 -5.85 -9.05
CA ARG A 256 -10.43 -6.37 -8.42
C ARG A 256 -11.19 -7.30 -9.34
N ARG A 257 -11.40 -6.89 -10.59
CA ARG A 257 -12.17 -7.65 -11.56
C ARG A 257 -11.53 -8.98 -11.97
N PHE A 258 -10.21 -9.00 -12.17
CA PHE A 258 -9.53 -10.16 -12.78
C PHE A 258 -8.64 -10.95 -11.82
N ALA A 259 -8.04 -10.31 -10.81
CA ALA A 259 -7.30 -11.01 -9.76
C ALA A 259 -8.20 -11.41 -8.57
N GLY A 260 -9.35 -10.75 -8.41
CA GLY A 260 -10.33 -11.05 -7.35
C GLY A 260 -9.98 -10.49 -5.98
N VAL A 261 -9.05 -9.53 -5.93
CA VAL A 261 -8.56 -8.93 -4.67
C VAL A 261 -8.58 -7.40 -4.77
N GLN A 262 -8.59 -6.74 -3.62
CA GLN A 262 -8.53 -5.28 -3.53
C GLN A 262 -7.28 -4.84 -2.77
N CYS A 263 -7.09 -3.53 -2.61
CA CYS A 263 -5.96 -3.02 -1.85
C CYS A 263 -6.12 -3.43 -0.39
N VAL A 264 -5.12 -4.14 0.13
CA VAL A 264 -5.13 -4.64 1.51
C VAL A 264 -5.09 -3.45 2.49
N TRP A 265 -5.87 -3.52 3.55
CA TRP A 265 -5.80 -2.55 4.65
C TRP A 265 -4.64 -2.87 5.59
N SER A 266 -4.03 -1.84 6.19
CA SER A 266 -2.90 -2.01 7.10
C SER A 266 -3.18 -2.95 8.30
N TYR A 267 -4.43 -3.07 8.75
CA TYR A 267 -4.83 -3.98 9.82
C TYR A 267 -5.00 -5.43 9.36
N GLU A 268 -5.28 -5.69 8.08
CA GLU A 268 -5.44 -7.04 7.52
C GLU A 268 -4.08 -7.75 7.42
N VAL A 269 -3.04 -6.99 7.10
CA VAL A 269 -1.65 -7.46 7.05
C VAL A 269 -1.16 -7.99 8.41
N ASN A 270 -1.64 -7.43 9.52
CA ASN A 270 -1.30 -7.93 10.84
C ASN A 270 -2.00 -9.26 11.16
N MET A 271 -3.20 -9.50 10.65
CA MET A 271 -3.95 -10.74 10.93
C MET A 271 -3.38 -11.94 10.15
N THR A 272 -2.79 -11.72 8.97
CA THR A 272 -2.11 -12.79 8.22
C THR A 272 -0.79 -13.26 8.85
N ARG A 273 -0.31 -12.58 9.90
CA ARG A 273 0.93 -12.95 10.62
C ARG A 273 0.68 -13.90 11.80
N ASP A 274 -0.57 -14.06 12.23
CA ASP A 274 -0.95 -14.79 13.44
C ASP A 274 -1.58 -16.17 13.14
N VAL A 275 -1.48 -16.68 11.90
CA VAL A 275 -1.97 -18.01 11.48
C VAL A 275 -0.81 -18.90 11.05
#